data_AF-A0A1Q2CLX6-F1
#
_entry.id   AF-A0A1Q2CLX6-F1
#
_cell.length_a   1.000
_cell.length_b   1.000
_cell.length_c   1.000
_cell.angle_alpha   90.00
_cell.angle_beta   90.00
_cell.angle_gamma   90.00
#
_symmetry.space_group_name_H-M   'P 1'
#
loop_
_entity.id
_entity.type
_entity.pdbx_description
1 polymer ?
#
loop_
_entity_poly.entity_id
_entity_poly.type
_entity_poly.pdbx_seq_one_letter_code
_entity_poly.pdbx_strand_id
1 'polypeptide(L)'
;MSHANAALTPRARLTVARLVVEQGVPVSEVAARFQCSWATVKRWADRYLAGWFAARGVKVERVLSDNGAAYKSNLWHQVCSQFGITVKKTRPYRPQTNGKIERFHRTLADGWGYARCYQSETERRDALAGWLHHYNHHRPHTACGNLSPITRLTNVPDQYS
;
A
#
# COMPACT_ATOMS: atom_id res chain seq x y z
N MET A 1 4.31 10.73 32.46
CA MET A 1 2.94 10.45 31.95
C MET A 1 2.81 11.06 30.56
N SER A 2 2.65 10.25 29.50
CA SER A 2 2.38 10.78 28.15
C SER A 2 0.89 11.03 28.00
N HIS A 3 0.49 12.28 27.78
CA HIS A 3 -0.91 12.66 27.58
C HIS A 3 -1.52 11.97 26.34
N ALA A 4 -2.84 11.78 26.33
CA ALA A 4 -3.58 11.02 25.32
C ALA A 4 -3.39 11.52 23.87
N ASN A 5 -2.93 12.76 23.71
CA ASN A 5 -2.73 13.43 22.43
C ASN A 5 -1.27 13.43 21.93
N ALA A 6 -0.34 12.78 22.65
CA ALA A 6 1.04 12.69 22.19
C ALA A 6 1.13 11.80 20.93
N ALA A 7 1.91 12.22 19.92
CA ALA A 7 2.13 11.47 18.66
C ALA A 7 2.62 10.03 18.87
N LEU A 8 3.13 9.71 20.07
CA LEU A 8 3.65 8.41 20.46
C LEU A 8 2.60 7.44 21.01
N THR A 9 1.32 7.80 21.15
CA THR A 9 0.29 6.83 21.60
C THR A 9 -0.03 5.80 20.51
N PRO A 10 -0.45 4.56 20.83
CA PRO A 10 -0.81 3.55 19.83
C PRO A 10 -1.88 4.06 18.83
N ARG A 11 -2.85 4.84 19.32
CA ARG A 11 -3.91 5.44 18.51
C ARG A 11 -3.35 6.49 17.56
N ALA A 12 -2.46 7.37 18.03
CA ALA A 12 -1.79 8.36 17.18
C ALA A 12 -0.88 7.71 16.13
N ARG A 13 -0.12 6.67 16.48
CA ARG A 13 0.72 5.91 15.54
C ARG A 13 -0.10 5.27 14.42
N LEU A 14 -1.26 4.70 14.76
CA LEU A 14 -2.18 4.13 13.77
C LEU A 14 -2.75 5.21 12.85
N THR A 15 -3.17 6.36 13.41
CA THR A 15 -3.63 7.51 12.60
C THR A 15 -2.54 8.00 11.66
N VAL A 16 -1.31 8.13 12.14
CA VAL A 16 -0.14 8.52 11.32
C VAL A 16 0.09 7.53 10.18
N ALA A 17 0.10 6.23 10.48
CA ALA A 17 0.32 5.20 9.47
C ALA A 17 -0.80 5.17 8.42
N ARG A 18 -2.07 5.31 8.83
CA ARG A 18 -3.22 5.37 7.91
C ARG A 18 -3.22 6.61 7.02
N LEU A 19 -2.83 7.78 7.56
CA LEU A 19 -2.69 8.99 6.75
C LEU A 19 -1.70 8.79 5.60
N VAL A 20 -0.57 8.15 5.88
CA VAL A 20 0.45 7.86 4.85
C VAL A 20 0.00 6.75 3.91
N VAL A 21 -0.49 5.64 4.44
CA VAL A 21 -0.71 4.40 3.66
C VAL A 21 -2.08 4.37 2.98
N GLU A 22 -3.14 4.80 3.67
CA GLU A 22 -4.52 4.70 3.16
C GLU A 22 -4.97 5.99 2.49
N GLN A 23 -4.55 7.15 3.02
CA GLN A 23 -4.96 8.46 2.50
C GLN A 23 -3.92 9.09 1.55
N GLY A 24 -2.76 8.44 1.38
CA GLY A 24 -1.72 8.87 0.44
C GLY A 24 -1.04 10.19 0.78
N VAL A 25 -1.13 10.66 2.03
CA VAL A 25 -0.53 11.92 2.45
C VAL A 25 1.00 11.78 2.49
N PRO A 26 1.77 12.73 1.92
CA PRO A 26 3.23 12.67 1.93
C PRO A 26 3.81 12.53 3.34
N VAL A 27 4.80 11.65 3.52
CA VAL A 27 5.45 11.39 4.83
C VAL A 27 6.00 12.67 5.48
N SER A 28 6.49 13.61 4.67
CA SER A 28 6.98 14.92 5.12
C SER A 28 5.86 15.80 5.71
N GLU A 29 4.69 15.79 5.09
CA GLU A 29 3.52 16.53 5.55
C GLU A 29 2.98 15.93 6.84
N VAL A 30 2.89 14.60 6.93
CA VAL A 30 2.48 13.91 8.15
C VAL A 30 3.51 14.13 9.28
N ALA A 31 4.81 14.15 8.96
CA ALA A 31 5.85 14.45 9.94
C ALA A 31 5.71 15.87 10.52
N ALA A 32 5.46 16.86 9.66
CA ALA A 32 5.19 18.24 10.08
C ALA A 32 3.92 18.33 10.94
N ARG A 33 2.82 17.70 10.49
CA ARG A 33 1.52 17.72 11.18
C ARG A 33 1.56 17.08 12.57
N PHE A 34 2.35 16.03 12.75
CA PHE A 34 2.46 15.31 14.02
C PHE A 34 3.71 15.69 14.83
N GLN A 35 4.41 16.75 14.41
CA GLN A 35 5.64 17.25 15.04
C GLN A 35 6.62 16.14 15.41
N CYS A 36 6.85 15.21 14.47
CA CYS A 36 7.77 14.10 14.66
C CYS A 36 8.70 13.96 13.46
N SER A 37 9.80 13.24 13.64
CA SER A 37 10.77 13.10 12.57
C SER A 37 10.17 12.30 11.41
N TRP A 38 10.55 12.67 10.20
CA TRP A 38 10.20 11.95 8.97
C TRP A 38 10.45 10.44 9.12
N ALA A 39 11.59 10.05 9.71
CA ALA A 39 11.95 8.65 9.93
C ALA A 39 10.99 7.91 10.88
N THR A 40 10.42 8.62 11.86
CA THR A 40 9.44 8.06 12.81
C THR A 40 8.12 7.74 12.11
N VAL A 41 7.61 8.70 11.33
CA VAL A 41 6.41 8.51 10.51
C VAL A 41 6.61 7.34 9.55
N LYS A 42 7.74 7.33 8.84
CA LYS A 42 8.06 6.28 7.89
C LYS A 42 8.08 4.90 8.55
N ARG A 43 8.76 4.77 9.68
CA ARG A 43 8.84 3.51 10.44
C ARG A 43 7.45 2.99 10.84
N TRP A 44 6.51 3.86 11.20
CA TRP A 44 5.15 3.44 11.54
C TRP A 44 4.32 3.06 10.32
N ALA A 45 4.43 3.82 9.22
CA ALA A 45 3.81 3.46 7.96
C ALA A 45 4.32 2.11 7.43
N ASP A 46 5.62 1.88 7.51
CA ASP A 46 6.25 0.62 7.08
C ASP A 46 5.81 -0.55 7.98
N ARG A 47 5.74 -0.36 9.30
CA ARG A 47 5.19 -1.37 10.22
C ARG A 47 3.73 -1.68 9.96
N TYR A 48 2.93 -0.69 9.58
CA TYR A 48 1.53 -0.87 9.23
C TYR A 48 1.36 -1.71 7.96
N LEU A 49 2.18 -1.40 6.94
CA LEU A 49 2.25 -2.19 5.70
C LEU A 49 2.72 -3.62 5.96
N ALA A 50 3.82 -3.80 6.71
CA ALA A 50 4.32 -5.11 7.08
C ALA A 50 3.31 -5.89 7.94
N GLY A 51 2.60 -5.21 8.84
CA GLY A 51 1.58 -5.79 9.71
C GLY A 51 0.37 -6.31 8.93
N TRP A 52 -0.06 -5.65 7.85
CA TRP A 52 -1.20 -6.12 7.05
C TRP A 52 -0.91 -7.45 6.36
N PHE A 53 0.29 -7.59 5.77
CA PHE A 53 0.74 -8.82 5.11
C PHE A 53 1.07 -9.91 6.13
N ALA A 54 1.81 -9.58 7.20
CA ALA A 54 2.17 -10.53 8.25
C ALA A 54 0.94 -11.06 9.00
N ALA A 55 -0.06 -10.22 9.28
CA ALA A 55 -1.34 -10.65 9.88
C ALA A 55 -2.12 -11.65 9.00
N ARG A 56 -1.74 -11.77 7.73
CA ARG A 56 -2.31 -12.72 6.76
C ARG A 56 -1.33 -13.84 6.39
N GLY A 57 -0.28 -14.03 7.19
CA GLY A 57 0.72 -15.09 6.97
C GLY A 57 1.66 -14.84 5.78
N VAL A 58 1.66 -13.64 5.20
CA VAL A 58 2.50 -13.31 4.04
C VAL A 58 3.82 -12.71 4.52
N LYS A 59 4.92 -13.38 4.21
CA LYS A 59 6.28 -12.84 4.35
C LYS A 59 6.68 -12.15 3.03
N VAL A 60 6.89 -10.85 3.08
CA VAL A 60 7.36 -10.09 1.92
C VAL A 60 8.87 -10.29 1.78
N GLU A 61 9.31 -10.99 0.74
CA GLU A 61 10.75 -11.21 0.49
C GLU A 61 11.34 -10.18 -0.48
N ARG A 62 10.54 -9.74 -1.46
CA ARG A 62 10.99 -8.83 -2.52
C ARG A 62 9.87 -7.88 -2.94
N VAL A 63 10.25 -6.68 -3.36
CA VAL A 63 9.34 -5.71 -3.99
C VAL A 63 9.89 -5.33 -5.35
N LEU A 64 9.07 -5.51 -6.39
CA LEU A 64 9.34 -5.03 -7.74
C LEU A 64 8.71 -3.66 -7.92
N SER A 65 9.50 -2.68 -8.35
CA SER A 65 9.01 -1.34 -8.70
C SER A 65 9.58 -0.87 -10.04
N ASP A 66 9.03 0.21 -10.58
CA ASP A 66 9.66 0.96 -11.65
C ASP A 66 10.85 1.82 -11.15
N ASN A 67 11.37 2.63 -12.07
CA ASN A 67 12.48 3.56 -11.83
C ASN A 67 12.02 4.97 -11.39
N GLY A 68 10.77 5.11 -10.91
CA GLY A 68 10.25 6.35 -10.36
C GLY A 68 11.08 6.88 -9.18
N ALA A 69 11.15 8.21 -9.04
CA ALA A 69 12.03 8.86 -8.07
C ALA A 69 11.81 8.40 -6.61
N ALA A 70 10.55 8.19 -6.22
CA ALA A 70 10.20 7.67 -4.89
C ALA A 70 10.91 6.35 -4.57
N TYR A 71 10.98 5.45 -5.56
CA TYR A 71 11.59 4.13 -5.41
C TYR A 71 13.10 4.13 -5.66
N LYS A 72 13.70 5.23 -6.13
CA LYS A 72 15.16 5.40 -6.25
C LYS A 72 15.79 6.00 -4.99
N SER A 73 14.98 6.50 -4.06
CA SER A 73 15.48 7.18 -2.87
C SER A 73 16.28 6.23 -1.96
N ASN A 74 17.38 6.72 -1.37
CA ASN A 74 18.16 5.96 -0.38
C ASN A 74 17.29 5.46 0.78
N LEU A 75 16.31 6.26 1.12
CA LEU A 75 15.37 6.05 2.20
C LEU A 75 14.42 4.87 1.97
N TRP A 76 14.01 4.67 0.72
CA TRP A 76 13.29 3.47 0.30
C TRP A 76 14.16 2.22 0.44
N HIS A 77 15.41 2.29 -0.03
CA HIS A 77 16.35 1.17 0.05
C HIS A 77 16.71 0.78 1.49
N GLN A 78 16.97 1.76 2.36
CA GLN A 78 17.26 1.53 3.78
C GLN A 78 16.14 0.78 4.48
N VAL A 79 14.89 1.13 4.18
CA VAL A 79 13.75 0.43 4.77
C VAL A 79 13.57 -0.96 4.24
N CYS A 80 13.68 -1.16 2.93
CA CYS A 80 13.60 -2.51 2.40
C CYS A 80 14.67 -3.40 3.05
N SER A 81 15.89 -2.89 3.20
CA SER A 81 16.97 -3.58 3.91
C SER A 81 16.62 -3.91 5.38
N GLN A 82 16.08 -2.94 6.14
CA GLN A 82 15.69 -3.14 7.54
C GLN A 82 14.67 -4.27 7.73
N PHE A 83 13.78 -4.48 6.75
CA PHE A 83 12.77 -5.54 6.77
C PHE A 83 13.22 -6.82 6.05
N GLY A 84 14.47 -6.90 5.59
CA GLY A 84 14.98 -8.05 4.82
C GLY A 84 14.32 -8.20 3.44
N ILE A 85 13.75 -7.12 2.90
CA ILE A 85 13.08 -7.06 1.61
C ILE A 85 14.08 -6.70 0.52
N THR A 86 14.20 -7.53 -0.52
CA THR A 86 15.01 -7.22 -1.69
C THR A 86 14.26 -6.29 -2.65
N VAL A 87 14.82 -5.13 -2.96
CA VAL A 87 14.28 -4.25 -4.00
C VAL A 87 14.68 -4.78 -5.38
N LYS A 88 13.70 -4.94 -6.27
CA LYS A 88 13.89 -5.27 -7.68
C LYS A 88 13.34 -4.13 -8.53
N LYS A 89 14.00 -3.86 -9.66
CA LYS A 89 13.60 -2.83 -10.62
C LYS A 89 13.15 -3.46 -11.92
N THR A 90 12.11 -2.89 -12.52
CA THR A 90 11.82 -3.16 -13.93
C THR A 90 12.99 -2.70 -14.77
N ARG A 91 13.31 -3.48 -15.81
CA ARG A 91 14.33 -3.08 -16.77
C ARG A 91 13.86 -1.80 -17.48
N PRO A 92 14.76 -0.83 -17.74
CA PRO A 92 14.43 0.32 -18.56
C PRO A 92 13.77 -0.11 -19.88
N TYR A 93 12.75 0.63 -20.30
CA TYR A 93 11.98 0.39 -21.54
C TYR A 93 11.25 -0.96 -21.62
N ARG A 94 11.02 -1.65 -20.48
CA ARG A 94 10.20 -2.87 -20.39
C ARG A 94 9.00 -2.73 -19.44
N PRO A 95 8.01 -1.87 -19.78
CA PRO A 95 6.85 -1.61 -18.92
C PRO A 95 5.99 -2.86 -18.68
N GLN A 96 6.06 -3.87 -19.55
CA GLN A 96 5.28 -5.10 -19.45
C GLN A 96 5.49 -5.83 -18.12
N THR A 97 6.68 -5.69 -17.52
CA THR A 97 7.01 -6.28 -16.21
C THR A 97 6.13 -5.72 -15.07
N ASN A 98 5.64 -4.49 -15.24
CA ASN A 98 4.74 -3.82 -14.29
C ASN A 98 3.25 -3.97 -14.68
N GLY A 99 2.94 -4.78 -15.71
CA GLY A 99 1.59 -4.85 -16.27
C GLY A 99 0.50 -5.27 -15.27
N LYS A 100 0.86 -6.03 -14.21
CA LYS A 100 -0.08 -6.39 -13.14
C LYS A 100 -0.58 -5.15 -12.38
N ILE A 101 0.33 -4.27 -11.95
CA ILE A 101 -0.06 -3.06 -11.22
C ILE A 101 -0.71 -2.04 -12.15
N GLU A 102 -0.25 -1.94 -13.41
CA GLU A 102 -0.87 -1.06 -14.42
C GLU A 102 -2.33 -1.47 -14.73
N ARG A 103 -2.59 -2.79 -14.87
CA ARG A 103 -3.95 -3.31 -15.03
C ARG A 103 -4.80 -3.05 -13.78
N PHE A 104 -4.22 -3.21 -12.58
CA PHE A 104 -4.91 -2.89 -11.34
C PHE A 104 -5.25 -1.40 -11.25
N HIS A 105 -4.32 -0.49 -11.57
CA HIS A 105 -4.56 0.95 -11.59
C HIS A 105 -5.70 1.33 -12.53
N ARG A 106 -5.80 0.70 -13.71
CA ARG A 106 -6.95 0.90 -14.60
C ARG A 106 -8.25 0.45 -13.96
N THR A 107 -8.26 -0.74 -13.38
CA THR A 107 -9.44 -1.27 -12.66
C THR A 107 -9.87 -0.38 -11.50
N LEU A 108 -8.89 0.18 -10.78
CA LEU A 108 -9.08 1.13 -9.68
C LEU A 108 -9.62 2.47 -10.19
N ALA A 109 -9.10 2.97 -11.31
CA ALA A 109 -9.60 4.19 -11.94
C ALA A 109 -11.05 4.02 -12.41
N ASP A 110 -11.36 2.94 -13.13
CA ASP A 110 -12.69 2.68 -13.68
C ASP A 110 -13.70 2.37 -12.55
N GLY A 111 -13.29 1.59 -11.55
CA GLY A 111 -14.16 1.10 -10.49
C GLY A 111 -14.33 2.04 -9.30
N TRP A 112 -13.39 2.95 -9.07
CA TRP A 112 -13.43 3.90 -7.96
C TRP A 112 -13.18 5.33 -8.43
N GLY A 113 -12.04 5.60 -9.06
CA GLY A 113 -11.60 6.96 -9.37
C GLY A 113 -12.58 7.77 -10.22
N TYR A 114 -13.20 7.11 -11.19
CA TYR A 114 -14.11 7.68 -12.19
C TYR A 114 -15.46 6.95 -12.27
N ALA A 115 -15.77 6.09 -11.31
CA ALA A 115 -17.00 5.30 -11.32
C ALA A 115 -18.26 6.16 -11.20
N ARG A 116 -18.15 7.35 -10.62
CA ARG A 116 -19.24 8.31 -10.45
C ARG A 116 -18.69 9.73 -10.26
N CYS A 117 -19.57 10.73 -10.39
CA CYS A 117 -19.25 12.10 -10.02
C CYS A 117 -19.26 12.22 -8.49
N TYR A 118 -18.10 12.47 -7.90
CA TYR A 118 -17.96 12.81 -6.48
C TYR A 118 -18.15 14.31 -6.28
N GLN A 119 -18.77 14.71 -5.17
CA GLN A 119 -18.98 16.11 -4.81
C GLN A 119 -17.73 16.73 -4.18
N SER A 120 -16.80 15.89 -3.68
CA SER A 120 -15.51 16.34 -3.16
C SER A 120 -14.44 15.27 -3.25
N GLU A 121 -13.19 15.69 -3.19
CA GLU A 121 -12.03 14.79 -3.09
C GLU A 121 -12.06 13.97 -1.79
N THR A 122 -12.56 14.53 -0.69
CA THR A 122 -12.75 13.81 0.58
C THR A 122 -13.72 12.66 0.40
N GLU A 123 -14.88 12.90 -0.22
CA GLU A 123 -15.86 11.85 -0.50
C GLU A 123 -15.25 10.73 -1.37
N ARG A 124 -14.46 11.10 -2.39
CA ARG A 124 -13.76 10.14 -3.24
C ARG A 124 -12.79 9.29 -2.41
N ARG A 125 -11.99 9.89 -1.52
CA ARG A 125 -11.08 9.15 -0.63
C ARG A 125 -11.82 8.24 0.34
N ASP A 126 -12.92 8.70 0.93
CA ASP A 126 -13.70 7.91 1.88
C ASP A 126 -14.33 6.68 1.22
N ALA A 127 -14.68 6.77 -0.07
CA ALA A 127 -15.19 5.63 -0.84
C ALA A 127 -14.14 4.55 -1.14
N LEU A 128 -12.84 4.88 -1.08
CA LEU A 128 -11.75 3.97 -1.49
C LEU A 128 -11.72 2.70 -0.63
N ALA A 129 -11.87 2.83 0.70
CA ALA A 129 -11.78 1.69 1.61
C ALA A 129 -12.89 0.66 1.33
N GLY A 130 -14.12 1.13 1.11
CA GLY A 130 -15.26 0.28 0.74
C GLY A 130 -15.04 -0.42 -0.59
N TRP A 131 -14.54 0.31 -1.59
CA TRP A 131 -14.22 -0.26 -2.90
C TRP A 131 -13.11 -1.33 -2.81
N LEU A 132 -12.02 -1.07 -2.07
CA LEU A 132 -10.94 -2.03 -1.87
C LEU A 132 -11.41 -3.29 -1.16
N HIS A 133 -12.32 -3.17 -0.19
CA HIS A 133 -12.92 -4.33 0.46
C HIS A 133 -13.73 -5.15 -0.53
N HIS A 134 -14.60 -4.51 -1.31
CA HIS A 134 -15.37 -5.19 -2.37
C HIS A 134 -14.44 -5.88 -3.37
N TYR A 135 -13.43 -5.17 -3.90
CA TYR A 135 -12.49 -5.72 -4.87
C TYR A 135 -11.76 -6.96 -4.34
N ASN A 136 -11.22 -6.89 -3.12
CA ASN A 136 -10.40 -7.98 -2.58
C ASN A 136 -11.23 -9.18 -2.11
N HIS A 137 -12.40 -8.95 -1.53
CA HIS A 137 -13.16 -10.00 -0.84
C HIS A 137 -14.36 -10.54 -1.63
N HIS A 138 -14.94 -9.74 -2.53
CA HIS A 138 -16.24 -10.05 -3.13
C HIS A 138 -16.20 -10.09 -4.66
N ARG A 139 -15.36 -9.28 -5.31
CA ARG A 139 -15.33 -9.20 -6.77
C ARG A 139 -14.76 -10.50 -7.37
N PRO A 140 -15.53 -11.23 -8.19
CA PRO A 140 -15.04 -12.43 -8.85
C PRO A 140 -13.99 -12.07 -9.91
N HIS A 141 -12.93 -12.88 -10.02
CA HIS A 141 -11.87 -12.68 -10.99
C HIS A 141 -11.64 -13.95 -11.81
N THR A 142 -11.72 -13.87 -13.15
CA THR A 142 -11.56 -15.02 -14.05
C THR A 142 -10.20 -15.72 -13.88
N ALA A 143 -9.12 -14.94 -13.76
CA ALA A 143 -7.78 -15.43 -13.44
C ALA A 143 -7.66 -16.17 -12.08
N CYS A 144 -8.69 -16.10 -11.23
CA CYS A 144 -8.79 -16.79 -9.95
C CYS A 144 -9.88 -17.87 -9.97
N GLY A 145 -10.29 -18.37 -11.14
CA GLY A 145 -11.37 -19.37 -11.24
C GLY A 145 -12.73 -18.81 -10.82
N ASN A 146 -12.96 -17.52 -11.08
CA ASN A 146 -14.16 -16.78 -10.66
C ASN A 146 -14.27 -16.56 -9.12
N LEU A 147 -13.21 -16.81 -8.37
CA LEU A 147 -13.10 -16.49 -6.95
C LEU A 147 -12.58 -15.05 -6.74
N SER A 148 -12.76 -14.53 -5.52
CA SER A 148 -12.24 -13.21 -5.16
C SER A 148 -10.72 -13.21 -4.97
N PRO A 149 -10.03 -12.09 -5.22
CA PRO A 149 -8.56 -12.00 -5.15
C PRO A 149 -7.95 -12.49 -3.84
N ILE A 150 -8.62 -12.26 -2.70
CA ILE A 150 -8.07 -12.64 -1.39
C ILE A 150 -7.85 -14.15 -1.25
N THR A 151 -8.59 -14.97 -2.00
CA THR A 151 -8.45 -16.44 -2.00
C THR A 151 -7.06 -16.90 -2.46
N ARG A 152 -6.30 -16.06 -3.16
CA ARG A 152 -4.96 -16.37 -3.70
C ARG A 152 -3.82 -15.84 -2.82
N LEU A 153 -4.12 -15.10 -1.76
CA LEU A 153 -3.11 -14.41 -0.95
C LEU A 153 -2.20 -15.39 -0.20
N THR A 154 -2.76 -16.49 0.32
CA THR A 154 -2.05 -17.55 1.04
C THR A 154 -1.99 -18.87 0.27
N ASN A 155 -2.87 -19.05 -0.73
CA ASN A 155 -2.85 -20.18 -1.65
C ASN A 155 -2.12 -19.76 -2.93
N VAL A 156 -0.82 -19.52 -2.82
CA VAL A 156 0.02 -19.38 -4.02
C VAL A 156 0.00 -20.74 -4.71
N PRO A 157 -0.65 -20.90 -5.87
CA PRO A 157 -0.52 -22.16 -6.59
C PRO A 157 0.96 -22.32 -6.95
N ASP A 158 1.49 -23.53 -6.81
CA ASP A 158 2.74 -23.90 -7.45
C ASP A 158 2.71 -23.39 -8.89
N GLN A 159 3.74 -22.64 -9.25
CA GLN A 159 3.78 -21.85 -10.47
C GLN A 159 3.45 -22.74 -11.66
N TYR A 160 2.56 -22.24 -12.53
CA TYR A 160 2.22 -22.81 -13.84
C TYR A 160 3.43 -23.52 -14.47
N SER A 161 3.33 -24.85 -14.59
CA SER A 161 4.17 -25.66 -15.48
C SER A 161 3.81 -25.42 -16.93
#